data_AF-A0A1G1C3Y8-F1
#
_entry.id   AF-A0A1G1C3Y8-F1
#
_cell.length_a   1.000
_cell.length_b   1.000
_cell.length_c   1.000
_cell.angle_alpha   90.00
_cell.angle_beta   90.00
_cell.angle_gamma   90.00
#
_symmetry.space_group_name_H-M   'P 1'
#
loop_
_entity.id
_entity.type
_entity.pdbx_description
1 polymer ?
#
loop_
_entity_poly.entity_id
_entity_poly.type
_entity_poly.pdbx_seq_one_letter_code
_entity_poly.pdbx_strand_id
1 'polypeptide(L)'
;MPRKTDSNNPADWLFIAESDLEGVRLLIERQLSYSLCVSKLAEILEKVLKAELIRTGWFLEKTHDLLKLGGELRARGSDLTDRVRPLCESLAERYFTDRYPGFDLQDEDWVTLRAQADETARLLEVVKGRIAVSPPSSGT
;
A
#
# COMPACT_ATOMS: atom_id res chain seq x y z
N MET A 1 -7.53 -0.11 -27.43
CA MET A 1 -6.22 -0.67 -27.03
C MET A 1 -6.06 -0.43 -25.53
N PRO A 2 -5.61 -1.42 -24.74
CA PRO A 2 -5.40 -1.21 -23.30
C PRO A 2 -4.30 -0.16 -23.07
N ARG A 3 -4.47 0.67 -22.03
CA ARG A 3 -3.47 1.66 -21.59
C ARG A 3 -2.18 0.94 -21.23
N LYS A 4 -1.03 1.43 -21.74
CA LYS A 4 0.30 0.97 -21.31
C LYS A 4 0.70 1.70 -20.03
N THR A 5 1.01 0.97 -18.97
CA THR A 5 1.49 1.49 -17.69
C THR A 5 3.02 1.51 -17.62
N ASP A 6 3.58 2.37 -16.77
CA ASP A 6 5.01 2.46 -16.46
C ASP A 6 5.25 2.32 -14.95
N SER A 7 6.14 1.40 -14.56
CA SER A 7 6.50 1.21 -13.16
C SER A 7 7.25 2.39 -12.54
N ASN A 8 7.83 3.29 -13.34
CA ASN A 8 8.44 4.52 -12.83
C ASN A 8 7.45 5.69 -12.75
N ASN A 9 6.17 5.47 -13.13
CA ASN A 9 5.13 6.48 -13.03
C ASN A 9 4.30 6.26 -11.75
N PRO A 10 4.40 7.16 -10.73
CA PRO A 10 3.61 7.07 -9.51
C PRO A 10 2.09 6.94 -9.76
N ALA A 11 1.57 7.59 -10.79
CA ALA A 11 0.14 7.58 -11.07
C ALA A 11 -0.37 6.20 -11.51
N ASP A 12 0.45 5.41 -12.21
CA ASP A 12 0.06 4.07 -12.65
C ASP A 12 -0.02 3.08 -11.47
N TRP A 13 0.82 3.25 -10.45
CA TRP A 13 0.71 2.49 -9.19
C TRP A 13 -0.59 2.79 -8.46
N LEU A 14 -0.96 4.07 -8.35
CA LEU A 14 -2.18 4.47 -7.65
C LEU A 14 -3.45 4.07 -8.40
N PHE A 15 -3.42 4.08 -9.74
CA PHE A 15 -4.52 3.56 -10.54
C PHE A 15 -4.83 2.10 -10.21
N ILE A 16 -3.79 1.26 -10.08
CA ILE A 16 -3.97 -0.15 -9.71
C ILE A 16 -4.40 -0.27 -8.24
N ALA A 17 -3.78 0.49 -7.34
CA ALA A 17 -4.09 0.46 -5.91
C ALA A 17 -5.55 0.85 -5.61
N GLU A 18 -6.09 1.83 -6.33
CA GLU A 18 -7.48 2.29 -6.18
C GLU A 18 -8.48 1.19 -6.56
N SER A 19 -8.27 0.54 -7.72
CA SER A 19 -9.14 -0.56 -8.15
C SER A 19 -9.06 -1.77 -7.21
N ASP A 20 -7.86 -2.15 -6.77
CA ASP A 20 -7.68 -3.21 -5.79
C ASP A 20 -8.38 -2.89 -4.45
N LEU A 21 -8.30 -1.63 -3.99
CA LEU A 21 -8.89 -1.17 -2.74
C LEU A 21 -10.42 -1.17 -2.78
N GLU A 22 -11.04 -0.81 -3.90
CA GLU A 22 -12.49 -0.95 -4.08
C GLU A 22 -12.95 -2.39 -3.84
N GLY A 23 -12.27 -3.36 -4.49
CA GLY A 23 -12.58 -4.77 -4.32
C GLY A 23 -12.37 -5.27 -2.89
N VAL A 24 -11.23 -4.93 -2.26
CA VAL A 24 -10.94 -5.41 -0.90
C VAL A 24 -11.92 -4.84 0.13
N ARG A 25 -12.39 -3.59 -0.05
CA ARG A 25 -13.37 -2.97 0.86
C ARG A 25 -14.70 -3.72 0.83
N LEU A 26 -15.16 -4.16 -0.34
CA LEU A 26 -16.39 -4.95 -0.46
C LEU A 26 -16.25 -6.31 0.25
N LEU A 27 -15.10 -6.97 0.13
CA LEU A 27 -14.83 -8.22 0.84
C LEU A 27 -14.79 -8.03 2.35
N ILE A 28 -14.15 -6.96 2.84
CA ILE A 28 -14.10 -6.60 4.28
C ILE A 28 -15.50 -6.24 4.80
N GLU A 29 -16.33 -5.56 4.03
CA GLU A 29 -17.71 -5.25 4.40
C GLU A 29 -18.53 -6.53 4.59
N ARG A 30 -18.33 -7.51 3.71
CA ARG A 30 -19.03 -8.80 3.76
C ARG A 30 -18.36 -9.83 4.67
N GLN A 31 -17.22 -9.49 5.28
CA GLN A 31 -16.39 -10.39 6.11
C GLN A 31 -16.07 -11.70 5.38
N LEU A 32 -15.61 -11.58 4.13
CA LEU A 32 -15.26 -12.73 3.29
C LEU A 32 -13.76 -12.81 3.07
N SER A 33 -13.21 -14.02 3.22
CA SER A 33 -11.81 -14.35 2.89
C SER A 33 -10.80 -13.44 3.61
N TYR A 34 -10.74 -13.52 4.94
CA TYR A 34 -9.91 -12.64 5.78
C TYR A 34 -8.45 -12.58 5.32
N SER A 35 -7.76 -13.72 5.20
CA SER A 35 -6.36 -13.77 4.77
C SER A 35 -6.12 -13.21 3.36
N LEU A 36 -7.10 -13.33 2.45
CA LEU A 36 -7.05 -12.68 1.14
C LEU A 36 -7.12 -11.16 1.30
N CYS A 37 -8.02 -10.67 2.14
CA CYS A 37 -8.16 -9.24 2.40
C CYS A 37 -6.89 -8.66 3.03
N VAL A 38 -6.30 -9.34 4.01
CA VAL A 38 -5.02 -8.94 4.62
C VAL A 38 -3.91 -8.88 3.57
N SER A 39 -3.74 -9.96 2.79
CA SER A 39 -2.72 -10.03 1.73
C SER A 39 -2.89 -8.93 0.69
N LYS A 40 -4.14 -8.73 0.23
CA LYS A 40 -4.45 -7.72 -0.79
C LYS A 40 -4.26 -6.30 -0.24
N LEU A 41 -4.62 -6.05 1.01
CA LEU A 41 -4.39 -4.76 1.65
C LEU A 41 -2.91 -4.44 1.81
N ALA A 42 -2.08 -5.44 2.14
CA ALA A 42 -0.62 -5.30 2.15
C ALA A 42 -0.09 -4.90 0.76
N GLU A 43 -0.55 -5.57 -0.31
CA GLU A 43 -0.20 -5.21 -1.69
C GLU A 43 -0.68 -3.81 -2.08
N ILE A 44 -1.87 -3.38 -1.65
CA ILE A 44 -2.38 -2.03 -1.93
C ILE A 44 -1.49 -0.99 -1.25
N LEU A 45 -1.18 -1.19 0.03
CA LEU A 45 -0.27 -0.32 0.77
C LEU A 45 1.09 -0.23 0.08
N GLU A 46 1.67 -1.37 -0.33
CA GLU A 46 2.93 -1.43 -1.07
C GLU A 46 2.91 -0.48 -2.29
N LYS A 47 1.86 -0.54 -3.11
CA LYS A 47 1.70 0.32 -4.31
C LYS A 47 1.62 1.80 -3.93
N VAL A 48 0.90 2.14 -2.86
CA VAL A 48 0.80 3.53 -2.35
C VAL A 48 2.16 4.03 -1.88
N LEU A 49 2.92 3.23 -1.12
CA LEU A 49 4.25 3.62 -0.63
C LEU A 49 5.24 3.78 -1.79
N LYS A 50 5.22 2.86 -2.77
CA LYS A 50 6.06 2.96 -3.98
C LYS A 50 5.74 4.21 -4.77
N ALA A 51 4.47 4.55 -4.95
CA ALA A 51 4.06 5.78 -5.63
C ALA A 51 4.65 7.03 -4.95
N GLU A 52 4.53 7.13 -3.62
CA GLU A 52 5.08 8.26 -2.87
C GLU A 52 6.61 8.30 -2.93
N LEU A 53 7.28 7.15 -2.77
CA LEU A 53 8.73 7.04 -2.86
C LEU A 53 9.25 7.50 -4.23
N ILE A 54 8.68 6.96 -5.31
CA ILE A 54 9.05 7.33 -6.68
C ILE A 54 8.81 8.82 -6.91
N ARG A 55 7.69 9.38 -6.43
CA ARG A 55 7.40 10.82 -6.51
C ARG A 55 8.48 11.66 -5.83
N THR A 56 9.07 11.15 -4.74
CA THR A 56 10.19 11.81 -4.03
C THR A 56 11.57 11.49 -4.61
N GLY A 57 11.66 10.88 -5.79
CA GLY A 57 12.92 10.58 -6.47
C GLY A 57 13.59 9.28 -6.03
N TRP A 58 12.88 8.37 -5.35
CA TRP A 58 13.40 7.02 -5.10
C TRP A 58 13.53 6.24 -6.41
N PHE A 59 14.69 5.60 -6.58
CA PHE A 59 14.88 4.64 -7.65
C PHE A 59 14.12 3.35 -7.33
N LEU A 60 13.17 2.97 -8.17
CA LEU A 60 12.31 1.82 -7.92
C LEU A 60 13.14 0.54 -7.73
N GLU A 61 12.98 -0.08 -6.56
CA GLU A 61 13.50 -1.41 -6.27
C GLU A 61 12.41 -2.47 -6.35
N LYS A 62 12.77 -3.66 -6.85
CA LYS A 62 11.89 -4.83 -6.88
C LYS A 62 11.83 -5.50 -5.50
N THR A 63 11.12 -4.88 -4.57
CA THR A 63 10.85 -5.41 -3.24
C THR A 63 9.36 -5.34 -2.89
N HIS A 64 8.90 -6.26 -2.05
CA HIS A 64 7.55 -6.34 -1.49
C HIS A 64 7.55 -6.12 0.03
N ASP A 65 8.70 -5.78 0.60
CA ASP A 65 8.88 -5.63 2.04
C ASP A 65 8.34 -4.26 2.51
N LEU A 66 7.19 -4.30 3.19
CA LEU A 66 6.55 -3.10 3.73
C LEU A 66 7.40 -2.39 4.80
N LEU A 67 8.17 -3.14 5.60
CA LEU A 67 9.06 -2.55 6.61
C LEU A 67 10.18 -1.78 5.94
N LYS A 68 10.77 -2.35 4.88
CA LYS A 68 11.75 -1.66 4.05
C LYS A 68 11.17 -0.39 3.43
N LEU A 69 10.00 -0.47 2.79
CA LEU A 69 9.37 0.70 2.16
C LEU A 69 9.03 1.80 3.18
N GLY A 70 8.55 1.43 4.37
CA GLY A 70 8.33 2.36 5.47
C GLY A 70 9.62 3.01 5.96
N GLY A 71 10.71 2.23 6.05
CA GLY A 71 12.05 2.74 6.37
C GLY A 71 12.58 3.73 5.34
N GLU A 72 12.38 3.44 4.05
CA GLU A 72 12.74 4.34 2.95
C GLU A 72 11.97 5.66 3.00
N LEU A 73 10.68 5.64 3.34
CA LEU A 73 9.90 6.87 3.52
C LEU A 73 10.42 7.70 4.69
N ARG A 74 10.75 7.05 5.81
CA ARG A 74 11.34 7.69 6.98
C ARG A 74 12.69 8.31 6.65
N ALA A 75 13.56 7.59 5.94
CA ALA A 75 14.89 8.08 5.55
C ALA A 75 14.81 9.34 4.68
N ARG A 76 13.72 9.52 3.93
CA ARG A 76 13.43 10.71 3.11
C ARG A 76 12.74 11.84 3.88
N GLY A 77 12.54 11.70 5.19
CA GLY A 77 11.88 12.71 6.01
C GLY A 77 10.40 12.89 5.67
N SER A 78 9.72 11.85 5.16
CA SER A 78 8.30 11.93 4.85
C SER A 78 7.47 12.19 6.11
N ASP A 79 6.58 13.17 6.03
CA ASP A 79 5.57 13.48 7.04
C ASP A 79 4.51 12.37 7.20
N LEU A 80 4.46 11.41 6.27
CA LEU A 80 3.56 10.26 6.36
C LEU A 80 4.11 9.14 7.25
N THR A 81 5.37 9.24 7.68
CA THR A 81 6.09 8.17 8.41
C THR A 81 5.31 7.62 9.59
N ASP A 82 4.77 8.48 10.45
CA ASP A 82 4.07 8.04 11.66
C ASP A 82 2.73 7.36 11.38
N ARG A 83 2.11 7.67 10.24
CA ARG A 83 0.87 7.02 9.77
C ARG A 83 1.16 5.67 9.11
N VAL A 84 2.26 5.58 8.37
CA VAL A 84 2.66 4.39 7.60
C VAL A 84 3.24 3.29 8.49
N ARG A 85 4.09 3.66 9.47
CA ARG A 85 4.79 2.70 10.34
C ARG A 85 3.86 1.62 10.95
N PRO A 86 2.77 1.96 11.65
CA PRO A 86 1.91 0.93 12.26
C PRO A 86 1.22 0.03 11.23
N LEU A 87 0.93 0.54 10.03
CA LEU A 87 0.37 -0.29 8.95
C LEU A 87 1.40 -1.29 8.41
N CYS A 88 2.63 -0.84 8.18
CA CYS A 88 3.71 -1.71 7.71
C CYS A 88 4.01 -2.83 8.70
N GLU A 89 4.12 -2.50 9.99
CA GLU A 89 4.40 -3.47 11.05
C GLU A 89 3.30 -4.54 11.12
N SER A 90 2.03 -4.11 11.21
CA SER A 90 0.91 -5.04 11.35
C SER A 90 0.65 -5.90 10.11
N LEU A 91 0.76 -5.34 8.90
CA LEU A 91 0.49 -6.08 7.66
C LEU A 91 1.66 -6.98 7.24
N ALA A 92 2.91 -6.61 7.56
CA ALA A 92 4.07 -7.46 7.30
C ALA A 92 4.06 -8.72 8.18
N GLU A 93 3.70 -8.59 9.46
CA GLU A 93 3.61 -9.72 10.39
C GLU A 93 2.60 -10.76 9.90
N ARG A 94 1.39 -10.32 9.55
CA ARG A 94 0.29 -11.20 9.12
C ARG A 94 0.55 -11.92 7.80
N TYR A 95 1.34 -11.32 6.90
CA TYR A 95 1.73 -11.96 5.65
C TYR A 95 2.53 -13.25 5.86
N PHE A 96 3.37 -13.29 6.91
CA PHE A 96 4.15 -14.47 7.24
C PHE A 96 3.31 -15.54 7.95
N THR A 97 2.44 -15.16 8.89
CA THR A 97 1.64 -16.13 9.67
C THR A 97 0.64 -16.89 8.81
N ASP A 98 0.02 -16.21 7.82
CA ASP A 98 -1.08 -16.79 7.04
C ASP A 98 -0.62 -17.70 5.90
N ARG A 99 0.69 -17.73 5.58
CA ARG A 99 1.23 -18.46 4.41
C ARG A 99 1.99 -19.72 4.74
N TYR A 100 2.35 -19.95 6.01
CA TYR A 100 3.12 -21.12 6.41
C TYR A 100 2.29 -22.02 7.34
N PRO A 101 2.03 -23.29 6.95
CA PRO A 101 1.44 -24.26 7.85
C PRO A 101 2.30 -24.43 9.11
N GLY A 102 1.70 -24.39 10.30
CA GLY A 102 2.40 -24.54 11.58
C GLY A 102 2.36 -23.32 12.51
N PHE A 103 1.76 -22.21 12.08
CA PHE A 103 1.37 -21.11 12.96
C PHE A 103 -0.10 -21.25 13.37
N ASP A 104 -0.45 -20.80 14.58
CA ASP A 104 -1.84 -20.72 15.00
C ASP A 104 -2.57 -19.72 14.08
N LEU A 105 -3.72 -20.13 13.53
CA LEU A 105 -4.60 -19.21 12.84
C LEU A 105 -5.06 -18.17 13.86
N GLN A 106 -4.65 -16.92 13.68
CA GLN A 106 -5.15 -15.83 14.51
C GLN A 106 -6.65 -15.66 14.27
N ASP A 107 -7.39 -15.30 15.32
CA ASP A 107 -8.79 -14.91 15.18
C ASP A 107 -8.92 -13.76 14.18
N GLU A 108 -9.95 -13.84 13.33
CA GLU A 108 -10.21 -12.83 12.31
C GLU A 108 -10.57 -11.48 12.96
N ASP A 109 -9.63 -10.53 12.96
CA ASP A 109 -9.86 -9.18 13.48
C ASP A 109 -10.34 -8.24 12.36
N TRP A 110 -11.61 -8.41 11.98
CA TRP A 110 -12.27 -7.58 10.98
C TRP A 110 -12.35 -6.09 11.36
N VAL A 111 -12.30 -5.76 12.66
CA VAL A 111 -12.35 -4.37 13.14
C VAL A 111 -11.03 -3.67 12.81
N THR A 112 -9.91 -4.30 13.18
CA THR A 112 -8.58 -3.78 12.86
C THR A 112 -8.37 -3.73 11.35
N LEU A 113 -8.75 -4.78 10.61
CA LEU A 113 -8.58 -4.81 9.17
C LEU A 113 -9.37 -3.68 8.46
N ARG A 114 -10.59 -3.38 8.93
CA ARG A 114 -11.38 -2.25 8.42
C ARG A 114 -10.70 -0.90 8.69
N ALA A 115 -10.20 -0.69 9.91
CA ALA A 115 -9.48 0.53 10.26
C ALA A 115 -8.21 0.72 9.40
N GLN A 116 -7.48 -0.37 9.13
CA GLN A 116 -6.32 -0.37 8.25
C GLN A 116 -6.68 -0.05 6.80
N ALA A 117 -7.80 -0.59 6.29
CA ALA A 117 -8.29 -0.29 4.95
C ALA A 117 -8.70 1.18 4.82
N ASP A 118 -9.36 1.75 5.83
CA ASP A 118 -9.71 3.17 5.84
C ASP A 118 -8.47 4.07 5.90
N GLU A 119 -7.47 3.72 6.70
CA GLU A 119 -6.23 4.50 6.75
C GLU A 119 -5.42 4.40 5.46
N THR A 120 -5.37 3.22 4.85
CA THR A 120 -4.75 3.03 3.53
C THR A 120 -5.46 3.86 2.45
N ALA A 121 -6.80 3.95 2.50
CA ALA A 121 -7.57 4.82 1.62
C ALA A 121 -7.20 6.30 1.80
N ARG A 122 -7.06 6.77 3.05
CA ARG A 122 -6.64 8.16 3.32
C ARG A 122 -5.22 8.43 2.82
N LEU A 123 -4.30 7.48 2.98
CA LEU A 123 -2.94 7.60 2.45
C LEU A 123 -2.94 7.68 0.92
N LEU A 124 -3.72 6.82 0.26
CA LEU A 124 -3.89 6.82 -1.19
C LEU A 124 -4.35 8.20 -1.68
N GLU A 125 -5.36 8.81 -1.05
CA GLU A 125 -5.86 10.14 -1.45
C GLU A 125 -4.83 11.26 -1.20
N VAL A 126 -4.06 11.19 -0.11
CA VAL A 126 -2.98 12.15 0.14
C VAL A 126 -1.90 12.06 -0.94
N VAL A 127 -1.47 10.85 -1.31
CA VAL A 127 -0.43 10.66 -2.33
C VAL A 127 -0.96 11.05 -3.72
N LYS A 128 -2.22 10.72 -4.06
CA LYS A 128 -2.88 11.20 -5.28
C LYS A 128 -2.84 12.73 -5.38
N GLY A 129 -3.19 13.43 -4.29
CA GLY A 129 -3.13 14.89 -4.23
C GLY A 129 -1.73 15.44 -4.48
N ARG A 130 -0.69 14.80 -3.94
CA ARG A 130 0.72 15.21 -4.15
C ARG A 130 1.19 15.03 -5.60
N ILE A 131 0.76 13.96 -6.25
CA ILE A 131 1.09 13.69 -7.65
C ILE A 131 0.39 14.68 -8.57
N ALA A 132 -0.89 14.98 -8.32
CA ALA A 132 -1.65 15.93 -9.15
C ALA A 132 -1.07 17.35 -9.14
N VAL A 133 -0.42 17.76 -8.04
CA VAL A 133 0.19 19.09 -7.88
C VAL A 133 1.64 19.15 -8.41
N SER A 134 2.30 18.02 -8.62
CA SER A 134 3.66 17.97 -9.16
C SER A 134 3.60 17.83 -10.69
N PRO A 135 3.81 18.91 -11.49
CA PRO A 135 3.89 18.75 -12.94
C PRO A 135 5.11 17.90 -13.30
N PRO A 136 5.10 17.19 -14.45
CA PRO A 136 6.29 16.50 -14.91
C PRO A 136 7.39 17.54 -15.16
N SER A 137 8.50 17.42 -14.45
CA SER A 137 9.74 18.11 -14.79
C SER A 137 10.07 17.75 -16.23
N SER A 138 9.84 18.71 -17.12
CA SER A 138 10.18 18.61 -18.54
C SER A 138 11.70 18.50 -18.60
N GLY A 139 12.21 17.28 -18.78
CA GLY A 139 13.63 17.05 -19.01
C GLY A 139 14.01 17.70 -20.34
N THR A 140 14.83 18.74 -20.26
CA THR A 140 15.65 19.29 -21.34
C THR A 140 16.71 18.31 -21.80
#